data_AF-A0A0F9IPN9-F1
#
_entry.id   AF-A0A0F9IPN9-F1
#
_cell.length_a   1.000
_cell.length_b   1.000
_cell.length_c   1.000
_cell.angle_alpha   90.00
_cell.angle_beta   90.00
_cell.angle_gamma   90.00
#
_symmetry.space_group_name_H-M   'P 1'
#
loop_
_entity.id
_entity.type
_entity.pdbx_description
1 polymer ?
#
loop_
_entity_poly.entity_id
_entity_poly.type
_entity_poly.pdbx_seq_one_letter_code
_entity_poly.pdbx_strand_id
1 'polypeptide(L)'
;MPLDPKHVIKKRRSVRPKDLQRRLGKFSITRDVIINTPALARKALQGCIVVRAENLWDGEAIEYTAIHPRFDPVPVGSMAPEYIIQINRLQTGSIQIEWIRK
;
A
#
# COMPACT_ATOMS: atom_id res chain seq x y z
N MET A 1 -6.95 -27.81 -24.50
CA MET A 1 -7.21 -28.01 -23.05
C MET A 1 -7.31 -26.65 -22.39
N PRO A 2 -8.44 -26.26 -21.78
CA PRO A 2 -8.50 -25.01 -21.04
C PRO A 2 -7.84 -25.22 -19.67
N LEU A 3 -6.86 -24.39 -19.34
CA LEU A 3 -6.33 -24.27 -17.98
C LEU A 3 -7.17 -23.21 -17.27
N ASP A 4 -7.96 -23.63 -16.28
CA ASP A 4 -8.70 -22.73 -15.40
C ASP A 4 -7.76 -21.70 -14.76
N PRO A 5 -8.10 -20.39 -14.77
CA PRO A 5 -7.39 -19.43 -13.95
C PRO A 5 -7.81 -19.66 -12.49
N LYS A 6 -6.94 -20.37 -11.76
CA LYS A 6 -6.99 -20.43 -10.28
C LYS A 6 -6.98 -19.00 -9.75
N HIS A 7 -8.15 -18.52 -9.35
CA HIS A 7 -8.34 -17.26 -8.66
C HIS A 7 -7.65 -17.34 -7.29
N VAL A 8 -6.38 -16.95 -7.23
CA VAL A 8 -5.71 -16.73 -5.94
C VAL A 8 -6.01 -15.31 -5.49
N ILE A 9 -7.23 -15.10 -5.00
CA ILE A 9 -7.44 -14.06 -4.00
C ILE A 9 -6.66 -14.56 -2.79
N LYS A 10 -5.41 -14.09 -2.58
CA LYS A 10 -4.71 -14.31 -1.31
C LYS A 10 -5.68 -13.88 -0.22
N LYS A 11 -6.24 -14.84 0.52
CA LYS A 11 -7.29 -14.62 1.54
C LYS A 11 -6.91 -13.37 2.32
N ARG A 12 -7.77 -12.35 2.34
CA ARG A 12 -7.60 -11.20 3.24
C ARG A 12 -7.38 -11.78 4.63
N ARG A 13 -6.15 -11.73 5.14
CA ARG A 13 -5.90 -12.12 6.53
C ARG A 13 -6.74 -11.15 7.35
N SER A 14 -7.75 -11.68 8.05
CA SER A 14 -8.51 -10.90 9.01
C SER A 14 -7.55 -10.45 10.09
N VAL A 15 -7.19 -9.17 10.09
CA VAL A 15 -6.36 -8.55 11.12
C VAL A 15 -7.32 -7.99 12.16
N ARG A 16 -7.19 -8.42 13.41
CA ARG A 16 -8.02 -7.87 14.48
C ARG A 16 -7.62 -6.41 14.72
N PRO A 17 -8.55 -5.53 15.14
CA PRO A 17 -8.23 -4.11 15.36
C PRO A 17 -7.02 -3.89 16.27
N LYS A 18 -6.87 -4.69 17.33
CA LYS A 18 -5.71 -4.64 18.25
C LYS A 18 -4.35 -4.90 17.57
N ASP A 19 -4.36 -5.66 16.47
CA ASP A 19 -3.16 -6.06 15.73
C ASP A 19 -2.79 -5.00 14.67
N LEU A 20 -3.60 -3.94 14.47
CA LEU A 20 -3.32 -2.83 13.55
C LEU A 20 -2.34 -1.81 14.13
N GLN A 21 -2.37 -1.57 15.44
CA GLN A 21 -1.56 -0.52 16.09
C GLN A 21 -0.06 -0.67 15.82
N ARG A 22 0.41 -1.89 15.58
CA ARG A 22 1.82 -2.20 15.31
C ARG A 22 2.15 -2.33 13.82
N ARG A 23 1.19 -2.13 12.91
CA ARG A 23 1.40 -2.30 11.46
C ARG A 23 1.59 -0.97 10.77
N LEU A 24 2.61 -0.24 11.22
CA LEU A 24 3.02 1.05 10.67
C LEU A 24 3.99 0.82 9.50
N GLY A 25 3.89 1.63 8.45
CA GLY A 25 4.79 1.60 7.31
C GLY A 25 4.92 2.95 6.66
N LYS A 26 6.01 3.13 5.91
CA LYS A 26 6.27 4.30 5.07
C LYS A 26 6.17 3.93 3.60
N PHE A 27 5.68 4.83 2.77
CA PHE A 27 5.69 4.70 1.32
C PHE A 27 5.53 6.06 0.68
N SER A 28 5.90 6.19 -0.59
CA SER A 28 5.76 7.45 -1.32
C SER A 28 4.89 7.29 -2.55
N ILE A 29 4.09 8.32 -2.84
CA ILE A 29 3.35 8.45 -4.11
C ILE A 29 3.84 9.72 -4.79
N THR A 30 4.27 9.62 -6.04
CA THR A 30 4.73 10.77 -6.81
C THR A 30 3.58 11.74 -7.07
N ARG A 31 3.90 13.04 -7.16
CA ARG A 31 2.94 14.08 -7.51
C ARG A 31 2.30 13.84 -8.86
N ASP A 32 3.07 13.33 -9.83
CA ASP A 32 2.56 12.92 -11.13
C ASP A 32 1.38 11.94 -11.02
N VAL A 33 1.52 10.87 -10.23
CA VAL A 33 0.44 9.88 -10.03
C VAL A 33 -0.77 10.52 -9.33
N ILE A 34 -0.55 11.43 -8.38
CA ILE A 34 -1.63 12.11 -7.66
C ILE A 34 -2.40 13.05 -8.59
N ILE A 35 -1.71 13.83 -9.42
CA ILE A 35 -2.29 14.86 -10.29
C ILE A 35 -2.92 14.22 -11.54
N ASN A 36 -2.18 13.33 -12.22
CA ASN A 36 -2.57 12.77 -13.50
C ASN A 36 -3.42 11.50 -13.37
N THR A 37 -3.36 10.79 -12.23
CA THR A 37 -4.20 9.60 -11.99
C THR A 37 -4.72 9.52 -10.55
N PRO A 38 -5.49 10.54 -10.08
CA PRO A 38 -5.93 10.62 -8.67
C PRO A 38 -6.76 9.42 -8.22
N ALA A 39 -7.49 8.77 -9.14
CA ALA A 39 -8.24 7.55 -8.85
C ALA A 39 -7.32 6.39 -8.41
N LEU A 40 -6.12 6.30 -8.99
CA LEU A 40 -5.13 5.28 -8.66
C LEU A 40 -4.47 5.58 -7.31
N ALA A 41 -4.09 6.84 -7.07
CA ALA A 41 -3.57 7.28 -5.77
C ALA A 41 -4.57 7.01 -4.64
N ARG A 42 -5.85 7.37 -4.84
CA ARG A 42 -6.93 7.07 -3.90
C ARG A 42 -7.11 5.57 -3.66
N LYS A 43 -6.98 4.75 -4.70
CA LYS A 43 -7.06 3.30 -4.57
C LYS A 43 -5.88 2.74 -3.79
N ALA A 44 -4.68 3.28 -3.98
CA ALA A 44 -3.49 2.91 -3.22
C ALA A 44 -3.65 3.25 -1.73
N LEU A 45 -4.19 4.43 -1.42
CA LEU A 45 -4.47 4.86 -0.04
C LEU A 45 -5.67 4.15 0.61
N GLN A 46 -6.44 3.37 -0.13
CA GLN A 46 -7.64 2.72 0.39
C GLN A 46 -7.31 1.77 1.55
N GLY A 47 -7.93 2.02 2.71
CA GLY A 47 -7.72 1.22 3.92
C GLY A 47 -6.47 1.59 4.71
N CYS A 48 -5.72 2.62 4.27
CA CYS A 48 -4.63 3.19 5.06
C CYS A 48 -5.18 4.21 6.06
N ILE A 49 -4.76 4.12 7.32
CA ILE A 49 -4.91 5.21 8.29
C ILE A 49 -3.62 6.00 8.23
N VAL A 50 -3.64 7.12 7.52
CA VAL A 50 -2.47 8.00 7.37
C VAL A 50 -2.24 8.75 8.68
N VAL A 51 -1.03 8.64 9.23
CA VAL A 51 -0.63 9.36 10.45
C VAL A 51 0.25 10.56 10.14
N ARG A 52 0.96 10.54 9.01
CA ARG A 52 1.79 11.65 8.52
C ARG A 52 1.84 11.62 7.00
N ALA A 53 1.80 12.79 6.37
CA ALA A 53 2.06 12.98 4.95
C ALA A 53 3.02 14.17 4.79
N GLU A 54 4.13 13.94 4.10
CA GLU A 54 5.20 14.92 3.93
C GLU A 54 5.52 15.10 2.46
N ASN A 55 5.61 16.36 2.01
CA ASN A 55 6.03 16.65 0.65
C ASN A 55 7.56 16.63 0.56
N LEU A 56 8.10 15.64 -0.15
CA LEU A 56 9.52 15.54 -0.48
C LEU A 56 9.78 16.40 -1.72
N TRP A 57 10.38 17.58 -1.48
CA TRP A 57 10.65 18.58 -2.54
C TRP A 57 11.73 18.13 -3.53
N ASP A 58 12.65 17.29 -3.09
CA ASP A 58 13.73 16.70 -3.87
C ASP A 58 13.25 15.56 -4.80
N GLY A 59 12.20 14.83 -4.40
CA GLY A 59 11.70 13.66 -5.12
C GLY A 59 10.35 13.84 -5.83
N GLU A 60 9.80 15.05 -5.86
CA GLU A 60 8.45 15.36 -6.36
C GLU A 60 7.38 14.36 -5.88
N ALA A 61 7.45 13.96 -4.61
CA ALA A 61 6.60 12.92 -4.05
C ALA A 61 6.05 13.31 -2.69
N ILE A 62 4.95 12.68 -2.30
CA ILE A 62 4.45 12.73 -0.93
C ILE A 62 4.84 11.42 -0.25
N GLU A 63 5.65 11.49 0.79
CA GLU A 63 5.91 10.38 1.70
C GLU A 63 4.75 10.29 2.70
N TYR A 64 4.16 9.11 2.79
CA TYR A 64 3.13 8.77 3.75
C TYR A 64 3.70 7.83 4.80
N THR A 65 3.43 8.14 6.06
CA THR A 65 3.50 7.16 7.14
C THR A 65 2.07 6.76 7.48
N ALA A 66 1.75 5.46 7.44
CA ALA A 66 0.39 4.98 7.64
C ALA A 66 0.31 3.60 8.31
N ILE A 67 -0.86 3.31 8.86
CA ILE A 67 -1.23 1.99 9.38
C ILE A 67 -2.05 1.26 8.30
N HIS A 68 -1.69 0.01 8.01
CA HIS A 68 -2.43 -0.80 7.04
C HIS A 68 -2.38 -2.30 7.39
N PRO A 69 -3.48 -3.07 7.21
CA PRO A 69 -3.52 -4.50 7.55
C PRO A 69 -2.47 -5.37 6.85
N ARG A 70 -1.97 -4.94 5.68
CA ARG A 70 -0.96 -5.68 4.90
C ARG A 70 0.48 -5.33 5.24
N PHE A 71 0.74 -4.34 6.09
CA PHE A 71 2.08 -4.05 6.58
C PHE A 71 2.48 -5.05 7.66
N ASP A 72 3.77 -5.36 7.74
CA ASP A 72 4.33 -6.20 8.79
C ASP A 72 4.17 -5.54 10.17
N PRO A 73 3.95 -6.34 11.23
CA PRO A 73 4.06 -5.83 12.59
C PRO A 73 5.48 -5.31 12.87
N VAL A 74 5.55 -4.13 13.46
CA VAL A 74 6.78 -3.44 13.84
C VAL A 74 6.94 -3.55 15.36
N PRO A 75 8.10 -4.01 15.87
CA PRO A 75 8.39 -4.00 17.29
C PRO A 75 8.40 -2.56 17.85
N VAL A 76 8.06 -2.42 19.13
CA VAL A 76 8.11 -1.12 19.81
C VAL A 76 9.55 -0.59 19.80
N GLY A 77 9.74 0.69 19.49
CA GLY A 77 11.05 1.33 19.43
C GLY A 77 11.82 1.05 18.12
N SER A 78 11.26 0.28 17.19
CA SER A 78 11.84 0.09 15.85
C SER A 78 11.39 1.17 14.88
N MET A 79 12.21 1.43 13.86
CA MET A 79 11.84 2.29 12.74
C MET A 79 10.71 1.66 11.91
N ALA A 80 9.81 2.50 11.40
CA ALA A 80 8.78 2.07 10.47
C ALA A 80 9.42 1.58 9.15
N PRO A 81 9.09 0.37 8.65
CA PRO A 81 9.62 -0.15 7.41
C PRO A 81 9.09 0.62 6.19
N GLU A 82 9.91 0.69 5.15
CA GLU A 82 9.54 1.26 3.85
C GLU A 82 8.88 0.21 2.95
N TYR A 83 7.87 0.64 2.19
CA TYR A 83 7.15 -0.17 1.22
C TYR A 83 7.10 0.53 -0.14
N ILE A 84 7.21 -0.28 -1.19
CA ILE A 84 6.95 0.07 -2.57
C ILE A 84 5.53 -0.34 -2.92
N ILE A 85 4.80 0.56 -3.58
CA ILE A 85 3.47 0.28 -4.12
C ILE A 85 3.63 -0.33 -5.51
N GLN A 86 3.36 -1.63 -5.63
CA GLN A 86 3.30 -2.27 -6.93
C GLN A 86 1.85 -2.32 -7.43
N ILE A 87 1.65 -1.81 -8.64
CA ILE A 87 0.35 -1.75 -9.29
C ILE A 87 0.39 -2.69 -10.49
N ASN A 88 -0.44 -3.73 -10.44
CA ASN A 88 -0.56 -4.71 -11.51
C ASN A 88 -1.93 -4.57 -12.19
N ARG A 89 -1.95 -4.38 -13.51
CA ARG A 89 -3.18 -4.44 -14.31
C ARG A 89 -3.41 -5.90 -14.73
N LEU A 90 -4.52 -6.46 -14.28
CA LEU A 90 -4.93 -7.82 -14.64
C LEU A 90 -5.53 -7.83 -16.05
N GLN A 91 -5.47 -9.00 -16.71
CA GLN A 91 -6.04 -9.21 -18.06
C GLN A 91 -7.55 -8.89 -18.13
N THR A 92 -8.26 -8.96 -17.00
CA THR A 92 -9.68 -8.61 -16.86
C THR A 92 -9.94 -7.10 -16.77
N GLY A 93 -8.91 -6.26 -16.89
CA GLY A 93 -8.99 -4.79 -16.74
C GLY A 93 -8.99 -4.31 -15.28
N SER A 94 -9.03 -5.23 -14.31
CA SER A 94 -8.96 -4.89 -12.88
C SER A 94 -7.55 -4.49 -12.45
N ILE A 95 -7.45 -3.51 -11.53
CA ILE A 95 -6.17 -3.09 -10.93
C ILE A 95 -6.00 -3.76 -9.57
N GLN A 96 -4.86 -4.44 -9.38
CA GLN A 96 -4.40 -5.00 -8.11
C GLN A 96 -3.26 -4.14 -7.56
N ILE A 97 -3.33 -3.84 -6.26
CA ILE A 97 -2.31 -3.08 -5.54
C ILE A 97 -1.67 -3.97 -4.48
N GLU A 98 -0.35 -4.01 -4.48
CA GLU A 98 0.46 -4.76 -3.53
C GLU A 98 1.49 -3.85 -2.86
N TRP A 99 1.76 -4.14 -1.59
CA TRP A 99 2.76 -3.44 -0.78
C TRP A 99 3.96 -4.36 -0.63
N ILE A 100 5.11 -3.97 -1.15
CA ILE A 100 6.34 -4.75 -1.12
C ILE A 100 7.32 -4.05 -0.20
N ARG A 101 7.74 -4.73 0.87
CA ARG A 101 8.73 -4.19 1.79
C ARG A 101 10.07 -4.05 1.05
N LYS A 102 10.69 -2.87 1.19
CA LYS A 102 12.00 -2.55 0.63
C LYS A 102 13.13 -3.16 1.47
#